data_AF-A0A532ALP6-F1
#
_entry.id   AF-A0A532ALP6-F1
#
_cell.length_a   1.000
_cell.length_b   1.000
_cell.length_c   1.000
_cell.angle_alpha   90.00
_cell.angle_beta   90.00
_cell.angle_gamma   90.00
#
_symmetry.space_group_name_H-M   'P 1'
#
loop_
_entity.id
_entity.type
_entity.pdbx_description
1 polymer ?
#
loop_
_entity_poly.entity_id
_entity_poly.type
_entity_poly.pdbx_seq_one_letter_code
_entity_poly.pdbx_strand_id
1 'polypeptide(L)'
;AEYLRKQQKFSDAAALVLKAPGDRDALVDPDAWWVQRRVLSRELVDQGAMKTAYRIVAAHAAESPANAAEAEFHAGWYALRGLNDPSTAAKHFARIAELAQGPMSLSRAYYWLGRAAEVGGPGNAKDYFSRAASYG
;
A
#
# COMPACT_ATOMS: atom_id res chain seq x y z
N ALA A 1 15.64 13.42 -0.96
CA ALA A 1 14.37 13.03 -1.62
C ALA A 1 13.40 14.22 -1.75
N GLU A 2 13.09 14.93 -0.65
CA GLU A 2 12.18 16.09 -0.67
C GLU A 2 12.60 17.20 -1.65
N TYR A 3 13.90 17.53 -1.70
CA TYR A 3 14.45 18.51 -2.64
C TYR A 3 14.26 18.16 -4.13
N LEU A 4 14.27 16.87 -4.48
CA LEU A 4 14.06 16.40 -5.87
C LEU A 4 12.58 16.37 -6.24
N ARG A 5 11.69 16.04 -5.28
CA ARG A 5 10.23 16.16 -5.44
C ARG A 5 9.82 17.60 -5.75
N LYS A 6 10.38 18.58 -5.03
CA LYS A 6 10.10 20.02 -5.27
C LYS A 6 10.55 20.52 -6.65
N GLN A 7 11.43 19.77 -7.32
CA GLN A 7 11.89 20.05 -8.70
C GLN A 7 11.21 19.16 -9.75
N GLN A 8 10.14 18.44 -9.38
CA GLN A 8 9.43 17.48 -10.24
C GLN A 8 10.30 16.32 -10.78
N LYS A 9 11.45 16.05 -10.17
CA LYS A 9 12.34 14.91 -10.53
C LYS A 9 11.94 13.65 -9.76
N PHE A 10 10.72 13.19 -10.01
CA PHE A 10 10.11 12.10 -9.22
C PHE A 10 10.74 10.74 -9.45
N SER A 11 11.19 10.44 -10.67
CA SER A 11 11.94 9.21 -10.98
C SER A 11 13.27 9.13 -10.24
N ASP A 12 14.01 10.24 -10.18
CA ASP A 12 15.29 10.31 -9.43
C ASP A 12 15.06 10.19 -7.93
N ALA A 13 14.00 10.85 -7.42
CA ALA A 13 13.58 10.71 -6.02
C ALA A 13 13.22 9.25 -5.69
N ALA A 14 12.51 8.56 -6.59
CA ALA A 14 12.15 7.15 -6.43
C ALA A 14 13.38 6.24 -6.42
N ALA A 15 14.33 6.45 -7.35
CA ALA A 15 15.58 5.70 -7.38
C ALA A 15 16.38 5.86 -6.09
N LEU A 16 16.43 7.08 -5.52
CA LEU A 16 17.08 7.34 -4.25
C LEU A 16 16.37 6.63 -3.09
N VAL A 17 15.03 6.70 -3.02
CA VAL A 17 14.22 6.05 -1.98
C VAL A 17 14.32 4.52 -2.04
N LEU A 18 14.44 3.95 -3.24
CA LEU A 18 14.61 2.50 -3.44
C LEU A 18 16.05 2.02 -3.21
N LYS A 19 17.05 2.90 -3.33
CA LYS A 19 18.45 2.60 -3.02
C LYS A 19 18.77 2.78 -1.53
N ALA A 20 18.04 3.65 -0.83
CA ALA A 20 18.17 3.77 0.61
C ALA A 20 17.83 2.42 1.26
N PRO A 21 18.65 1.93 2.20
CA PRO A 21 18.33 0.70 2.92
C PRO A 21 16.94 0.83 3.53
N GLY A 22 16.10 -0.19 3.38
CA GLY A 22 14.86 -0.33 4.17
C GLY A 22 15.13 -0.67 5.63
N ASP A 23 16.38 -0.49 6.06
CA ASP A 23 16.89 -0.86 7.36
C ASP A 23 16.30 0.08 8.39
N ARG A 24 15.42 -0.48 9.22
CA ARG A 24 14.60 0.24 10.19
C ARG A 24 15.48 1.01 11.18
N ASP A 25 16.63 0.45 11.53
CA ASP A 25 17.57 1.01 12.50
C ASP A 25 18.33 2.23 11.98
N ALA A 26 18.34 2.46 10.65
CA ALA A 26 18.92 3.63 10.02
C ALA A 26 17.92 4.78 9.83
N LEU A 27 16.62 4.54 10.07
CA LEU A 27 15.56 5.53 9.94
C LEU A 27 15.23 6.13 11.31
N VAL A 28 15.54 7.41 11.48
CA VAL A 28 15.28 8.15 12.74
C VAL A 28 13.78 8.15 13.12
N ASP A 29 12.88 8.10 12.12
CA ASP A 29 11.43 7.99 12.31
C ASP A 29 10.80 7.25 11.09
N PRO A 30 10.53 5.94 11.21
CA PRO A 30 9.93 5.13 10.14
C PRO A 30 8.53 5.60 9.71
N ASP A 31 7.77 6.21 10.62
CA ASP A 31 6.39 6.66 10.38
C ASP A 31 6.37 8.00 9.63
N ALA A 32 7.24 8.94 9.99
CA ALA A 32 7.45 10.16 9.20
C ALA A 32 7.99 9.83 7.80
N TRP A 33 8.83 8.80 7.69
CA TRP A 33 9.34 8.33 6.41
C TRP A 33 8.24 7.71 5.54
N TRP A 34 7.28 6.99 6.13
CA TRP A 34 6.10 6.50 5.42
C TRP A 34 5.32 7.65 4.76
N VAL A 35 5.09 8.76 5.48
CA VAL A 35 4.37 9.91 4.93
C VAL A 35 5.05 10.41 3.64
N GLN A 36 6.38 10.54 3.63
CA GLN A 36 7.13 10.98 2.44
C GLN A 36 7.01 9.99 1.27
N ARG A 37 7.05 8.68 1.56
CA ARG A 37 6.85 7.63 0.55
C ARG A 37 5.45 7.66 -0.05
N ARG A 38 4.41 7.84 0.78
CA ARG A 38 3.02 7.95 0.36
C ARG A 38 2.81 9.14 -0.57
N VAL A 39 3.38 10.30 -0.25
CA VAL A 39 3.27 11.45 -1.15
C VAL A 39 4.04 11.16 -2.45
N LEU A 40 5.24 10.56 -2.40
CA LEU A 40 6.00 10.25 -3.62
C LEU A 40 5.29 9.24 -4.52
N SER A 41 4.65 8.22 -3.95
CA SER A 41 3.94 7.23 -4.75
C SER A 41 2.76 7.82 -5.50
N ARG A 42 2.03 8.76 -4.91
CA ARG A 42 0.91 9.45 -5.58
C ARG A 42 1.39 10.27 -6.78
N GLU A 43 2.46 11.04 -6.62
CA GLU A 43 3.05 11.80 -7.73
C GLU A 43 3.50 10.87 -8.87
N LEU A 44 4.05 9.69 -8.54
CA LEU A 44 4.45 8.69 -9.53
C LEU A 44 3.23 8.08 -10.25
N VAL A 45 2.11 7.89 -9.55
CA VAL A 45 0.84 7.46 -10.18
C VAL A 45 0.35 8.52 -11.15
N ASP A 46 0.38 9.79 -10.79
CA ASP A 46 -0.05 10.90 -11.66
C ASP A 46 0.78 11.00 -12.95
N GLN A 47 2.04 10.54 -12.90
CA GLN A 47 2.94 10.42 -14.05
C GLN A 47 2.79 9.10 -14.83
N GLY A 48 1.86 8.22 -14.45
CA GLY A 48 1.70 6.90 -15.06
C GLY A 48 2.79 5.88 -14.67
N ALA A 49 3.69 6.20 -13.74
CA ALA A 49 4.77 5.35 -13.27
C ALA A 49 4.30 4.34 -12.21
N MET A 50 3.21 3.62 -12.50
CA MET A 50 2.47 2.78 -11.56
C MET A 50 3.33 1.67 -10.92
N LYS A 51 4.17 1.01 -11.72
CA LYS A 51 5.08 -0.05 -11.22
C LYS A 51 6.09 0.51 -10.21
N THR A 52 6.58 1.72 -10.44
CA THR A 52 7.50 2.40 -9.52
C THR A 52 6.77 2.85 -8.27
N ALA A 53 5.57 3.44 -8.40
CA ALA A 53 4.72 3.82 -7.27
C ALA A 53 4.45 2.63 -6.34
N TYR A 54 4.07 1.48 -6.91
CA TYR A 54 3.90 0.22 -6.19
C TYR A 54 5.17 -0.18 -5.41
N ARG A 55 6.34 -0.20 -6.07
CA ARG A 55 7.60 -0.57 -5.41
C ARG A 55 7.94 0.34 -4.23
N ILE A 56 7.64 1.63 -4.33
CA ILE A 56 7.91 2.61 -3.27
C ILE A 56 7.10 2.32 -2.02
N VAL A 57 5.79 2.04 -2.17
CA VAL A 57 4.92 1.77 -1.03
C VAL A 57 5.06 0.35 -0.51
N ALA A 58 5.29 -0.65 -1.37
CA ALA A 58 5.48 -2.04 -0.96
C ALA A 58 6.78 -2.24 -0.16
N ALA A 59 7.76 -1.36 -0.34
CA ALA A 59 8.99 -1.32 0.45
C ALA A 59 8.86 -0.42 1.71
N HIS A 60 7.66 -0.26 2.27
CA HIS A 60 7.49 0.54 3.48
C HIS A 60 8.16 -0.13 4.69
N ALA A 61 8.55 0.71 5.64
CA ALA A 61 9.12 0.29 6.93
C ALA A 61 8.25 0.73 8.13
N ALA A 62 7.03 1.23 7.86
CA ALA A 62 6.10 1.75 8.85
C ALA A 62 5.98 0.83 10.07
N GLU A 63 5.97 1.43 11.26
CA GLU A 63 6.05 0.72 12.53
C GLU A 63 4.69 0.65 13.21
N SER A 64 3.96 1.77 13.26
CA SER A 64 2.62 1.75 13.86
C SER A 64 1.65 0.91 13.01
N PRO A 65 0.75 0.13 13.62
CA PRO A 65 -0.18 -0.70 12.85
C PRO A 65 -1.10 0.15 11.95
N ALA A 66 -1.37 1.40 12.33
CA ALA A 66 -2.13 2.33 11.51
C ALA A 66 -1.39 2.72 10.21
N ASN A 67 -0.12 3.13 10.31
CA ASN A 67 0.67 3.48 9.13
C ASN A 67 1.03 2.25 8.29
N ALA A 68 1.27 1.10 8.93
CA ALA A 68 1.44 -0.16 8.23
C ALA A 68 0.18 -0.55 7.44
N ALA A 69 -1.01 -0.50 8.06
CA ALA A 69 -2.27 -0.76 7.36
C ALA A 69 -2.52 0.21 6.20
N GLU A 70 -2.16 1.48 6.35
CA GLU A 70 -2.25 2.46 5.26
C GLU A 70 -1.29 2.14 4.10
N ALA A 71 -0.06 1.72 4.43
CA ALA A 71 0.94 1.36 3.43
C ALA A 71 0.54 0.11 2.63
N GLU A 72 0.06 -0.91 3.34
CA GLU A 72 -0.53 -2.12 2.75
C GLU A 72 -1.73 -1.76 1.86
N PHE A 73 -2.57 -0.82 2.27
CA PHE A 73 -3.69 -0.36 1.43
C PHE A 73 -3.23 0.24 0.10
N HIS A 74 -2.24 1.14 0.12
CA HIS A 74 -1.71 1.75 -1.11
C HIS A 74 -1.05 0.69 -2.00
N ALA A 75 -0.26 -0.22 -1.43
CA ALA A 75 0.37 -1.30 -2.18
C ALA A 75 -0.67 -2.22 -2.84
N GLY A 76 -1.69 -2.64 -2.07
CA GLY A 76 -2.79 -3.47 -2.57
C GLY A 76 -3.62 -2.77 -3.65
N TRP A 77 -3.95 -1.49 -3.47
CA TRP A 77 -4.70 -0.73 -4.47
C TRP A 77 -3.89 -0.56 -5.76
N TYR A 78 -2.60 -0.21 -5.68
CA TYR A 78 -1.74 -0.07 -6.88
C TYR A 78 -1.59 -1.41 -7.60
N ALA A 79 -1.41 -2.51 -6.87
CA ALA A 79 -1.38 -3.84 -7.47
C ALA A 79 -2.69 -4.16 -8.20
N LEU A 80 -3.85 -3.94 -7.56
CA LEU A 80 -5.14 -4.28 -8.12
C LEU A 80 -5.52 -3.42 -9.32
N ARG A 81 -5.44 -2.10 -9.18
CA ARG A 81 -6.01 -1.13 -10.14
C ARG A 81 -4.98 -0.63 -11.13
N GLY A 82 -3.73 -0.59 -10.72
CA GLY A 82 -2.64 -0.06 -11.51
C GLY A 82 -1.87 -1.13 -12.27
N LEU A 83 -1.67 -2.30 -11.66
CA LEU A 83 -0.89 -3.39 -12.23
C LEU A 83 -1.74 -4.55 -12.74
N ASN A 84 -3.06 -4.53 -12.49
CA ASN A 84 -3.98 -5.63 -12.76
C ASN A 84 -3.49 -6.97 -12.16
N ASP A 85 -2.88 -6.91 -10.97
CA ASP A 85 -2.36 -8.06 -10.24
C ASP A 85 -3.20 -8.29 -8.97
N PRO A 86 -4.35 -8.98 -9.09
CA PRO A 86 -5.23 -9.21 -7.96
C PRO A 86 -4.65 -10.20 -6.94
N SER A 87 -3.74 -11.08 -7.35
CA SER A 87 -3.06 -12.02 -6.44
C SER A 87 -2.14 -11.28 -5.48
N THR A 88 -1.34 -10.34 -5.97
CA THR A 88 -0.51 -9.48 -5.12
C THR A 88 -1.36 -8.54 -4.28
N ALA A 89 -2.42 -7.96 -4.85
CA ALA A 89 -3.34 -7.11 -4.11
C ALA A 89 -3.97 -7.82 -2.89
N ALA A 90 -4.40 -9.07 -3.07
CA ALA A 90 -5.02 -9.86 -2.00
C ALA A 90 -4.06 -10.08 -0.82
N LYS A 91 -2.76 -10.27 -1.07
CA LYS A 91 -1.75 -10.41 0.01
C LYS A 91 -1.70 -9.16 0.88
N HIS A 92 -1.65 -7.99 0.25
CA HIS A 92 -1.64 -6.71 0.96
C HIS A 92 -2.94 -6.48 1.76
N PHE A 93 -4.10 -6.71 1.14
CA PHE A 93 -5.38 -6.53 1.85
C PHE A 93 -5.56 -7.54 3.00
N ALA A 94 -5.05 -8.77 2.87
CA ALA A 94 -5.03 -9.73 3.97
C ALA A 94 -4.18 -9.23 5.14
N ARG A 95 -3.02 -8.63 4.85
CA ARG A 95 -2.16 -8.04 5.89
C ARG A 95 -2.85 -6.91 6.64
N ILE A 96 -3.69 -6.11 5.99
CA ILE A 96 -4.51 -5.09 6.67
C ILE A 96 -5.45 -5.73 7.69
N ALA A 97 -6.07 -6.87 7.35
CA ALA A 97 -6.97 -7.56 8.28
C ALA A 97 -6.22 -8.06 9.54
N GLU A 98 -4.96 -8.46 9.41
CA GLU A 98 -4.09 -8.85 10.53
C GLU A 98 -3.69 -7.65 11.40
N LEU A 99 -3.50 -6.47 10.80
CA LEU A 99 -3.10 -5.24 11.49
C LEU A 99 -4.29 -4.43 12.03
N ALA A 100 -5.51 -4.78 11.66
CA ALA A 100 -6.71 -3.98 11.94
C ALA A 100 -7.00 -3.90 13.45
N GLN A 101 -7.12 -2.67 13.95
CA GLN A 101 -7.42 -2.42 15.37
C GLN A 101 -8.91 -2.18 15.65
N GLY A 102 -9.81 -2.37 14.67
CA GLY A 102 -11.24 -2.17 14.87
C GLY A 102 -12.13 -2.59 13.70
N PRO A 103 -13.46 -2.60 13.91
CA PRO A 103 -14.44 -3.11 12.94
C PRO A 103 -14.37 -2.41 11.58
N MET A 104 -14.22 -1.09 11.57
CA MET A 104 -14.12 -0.30 10.34
C MET A 104 -12.92 -0.73 9.46
N SER A 105 -11.77 -0.99 10.07
CA SER A 105 -10.57 -1.44 9.35
C SER A 105 -10.72 -2.87 8.83
N LEU A 106 -11.34 -3.76 9.62
CA LEU A 106 -11.67 -5.12 9.19
C LEU A 106 -12.66 -5.12 8.04
N SER A 107 -13.74 -4.34 8.12
CA SER A 107 -14.73 -4.18 7.07
C SER A 107 -14.07 -3.78 5.75
N ARG A 108 -13.20 -2.75 5.80
CA ARG A 108 -12.46 -2.29 4.62
C ARG A 108 -11.52 -3.36 4.06
N ALA A 109 -10.77 -4.06 4.92
CA ALA A 109 -9.83 -5.10 4.50
C ALA A 109 -10.56 -6.22 3.75
N TYR A 110 -11.65 -6.73 4.33
CA TYR A 110 -12.45 -7.78 3.69
C TYR A 110 -13.19 -7.30 2.45
N TYR A 111 -13.66 -6.05 2.41
CA TYR A 111 -14.25 -5.49 1.20
C TYR A 111 -13.25 -5.54 0.03
N TRP A 112 -12.01 -5.09 0.25
CA TRP A 112 -10.99 -5.08 -0.81
C TRP A 112 -10.44 -6.46 -1.16
N LEU A 113 -10.42 -7.40 -0.21
CA LEU A 113 -10.20 -8.83 -0.52
C LEU A 113 -11.29 -9.37 -1.47
N GLY A 114 -12.55 -9.00 -1.22
CA GLY A 114 -13.67 -9.31 -2.12
C GLY A 114 -13.44 -8.76 -3.52
N ARG A 115 -13.10 -7.46 -3.63
CA ARG A 115 -12.79 -6.81 -4.92
C ARG A 115 -11.63 -7.46 -5.67
N ALA A 116 -10.61 -7.93 -4.97
CA ALA A 116 -9.50 -8.65 -5.59
C ALA A 116 -9.96 -10.04 -6.09
N ALA A 117 -10.73 -10.77 -5.29
CA ALA A 117 -11.27 -12.08 -5.67
C ALA A 117 -12.23 -12.00 -6.88
N GLU A 118 -13.05 -10.95 -7.00
CA GLU A 118 -13.95 -10.74 -8.15
C GLU A 118 -13.24 -10.75 -9.50
N VAL A 119 -11.98 -10.29 -9.54
CA VAL A 119 -11.21 -10.14 -10.78
C VAL A 119 -10.10 -11.19 -10.90
N GLY A 120 -10.22 -12.31 -10.19
CA GLY A 120 -9.32 -13.46 -10.31
C GLY A 120 -8.24 -13.57 -9.23
N GLY A 121 -8.34 -12.78 -8.16
CA GLY A 121 -7.55 -12.98 -6.94
C GLY A 121 -8.01 -14.21 -6.14
N PRO A 122 -7.20 -14.67 -5.17
CA PRO A 122 -7.52 -15.85 -4.37
C PRO A 122 -8.70 -15.63 -3.43
N GLY A 123 -9.41 -16.71 -3.11
CA GLY A 123 -10.53 -16.73 -2.18
C GLY A 123 -11.88 -16.59 -2.85
N ASN A 124 -12.92 -16.32 -2.06
CA ASN A 124 -14.30 -16.20 -2.52
C ASN A 124 -14.80 -14.77 -2.26
N ALA A 125 -15.19 -14.07 -3.32
CA ALA A 125 -15.65 -12.69 -3.22
C ALA A 125 -16.89 -12.54 -2.34
N LYS A 126 -17.87 -13.45 -2.46
CA LYS A 126 -19.11 -13.42 -1.68
C LYS A 126 -18.84 -13.60 -0.19
N ASP A 127 -17.95 -14.52 0.17
CA ASP A 127 -17.59 -14.76 1.57
C ASP A 127 -16.88 -13.54 2.17
N TYR A 128 -15.97 -12.94 1.41
CA TYR A 128 -15.28 -11.71 1.82
C TYR A 128 -16.24 -10.53 1.99
N PHE A 129 -17.16 -10.29 1.06
CA PHE A 129 -18.15 -9.22 1.22
C PHE A 129 -19.10 -9.46 2.39
N SER A 130 -19.52 -10.72 2.61
CA SER A 130 -20.36 -11.08 3.76
C SER A 130 -19.65 -10.79 5.08
N ARG A 131 -18.36 -11.14 5.16
CA ARG A 131 -17.52 -10.83 6.32
C ARG A 131 -17.27 -9.32 6.47
N ALA A 132 -17.12 -8.58 5.38
CA ALA A 132 -17.00 -7.12 5.43
C ALA A 132 -18.26 -6.46 6.03
N ALA A 133 -19.43 -6.94 5.61
CA ALA A 133 -20.72 -6.45 6.07
C ALA A 133 -20.98 -6.75 7.56
N SER A 134 -20.44 -7.84 8.11
CA SER A 134 -20.60 -8.16 9.54
C SER A 134 -19.85 -7.22 10.50
N TYR A 135 -19.00 -6.33 9.98
CA TYR A 135 -18.25 -5.34 10.76
C TYR A 135 -18.76 -3.90 10.59
N GLY A 136 -19.80 -3.69 9.77
CA GLY A 136 -20.37 -2.37 9.43
C GLY A 136 -21.66 -2.03 10.15
#